data_AF-A0A969HSX5-F1
#
_entry.id   AF-A0A969HSX5-F1
#
_cell.length_a   1.000
_cell.length_b   1.000
_cell.length_c   1.000
_cell.angle_alpha   90.00
_cell.angle_beta   90.00
_cell.angle_gamma   90.00
#
_symmetry.space_group_name_H-M   'P 1'
#
loop_
_entity.id
_entity.type
_entity.pdbx_description
1 polymer ?
#
loop_
_entity_poly.entity_id
_entity_poly.type
_entity_poly.pdbx_seq_one_letter_code
_entity_poly.pdbx_strand_id
1 'polypeptide(L)'
;MERCQLGAWTFNEQDVGVSIVAAPNRESFYGTWGTPGMFFGASSSLVGQTDINTMLDSVDFSESCSYSGREAYDDGLYTGQYDLWTDCGGTATSFFVIAMGPADQSFLGLVQIQVVDDRDLEALDRIIQTFQVVGTLP
;
A
#
# COMPACT_ATOMS: atom_id res chain seq x y z
N MET A 1 -21.36 -2.62 -6.97
CA MET A 1 -20.08 -2.52 -6.24
C MET A 1 -19.11 -1.77 -7.12
N GLU A 2 -18.68 -0.58 -6.68
CA GLU A 2 -17.64 0.18 -7.37
C GLU A 2 -16.30 -0.48 -7.13
N ARG A 3 -15.66 -0.92 -8.22
CA ARG A 3 -14.38 -1.64 -8.20
C ARG A 3 -13.20 -0.73 -7.91
N CYS A 4 -13.38 0.57 -8.05
CA CYS A 4 -12.40 1.61 -7.78
C CYS A 4 -13.07 2.73 -7.00
N GLN A 5 -12.45 3.20 -5.91
CA GLN A 5 -12.97 4.31 -5.11
C GLN A 5 -11.83 5.24 -4.69
N LEU A 6 -12.05 6.55 -4.89
CA LEU A 6 -11.26 7.62 -4.29
C LEU A 6 -11.83 8.00 -2.91
N GLY A 7 -10.98 8.41 -1.99
CA GLY A 7 -11.39 8.83 -0.65
C GLY A 7 -10.31 9.56 0.12
N ALA A 8 -10.59 9.87 1.39
CA ALA A 8 -9.56 10.28 2.33
C ALA A 8 -8.67 9.08 2.68
N TRP A 9 -7.38 9.31 2.89
CA TRP A 9 -6.55 8.38 3.62
C TRP A 9 -6.69 8.71 5.11
N THR A 10 -7.34 7.82 5.86
CA THR A 10 -7.44 7.92 7.31
C THR A 10 -6.33 7.08 7.96
N PHE A 11 -5.53 7.71 8.82
CA PHE A 11 -4.46 7.08 9.58
C PHE A 11 -4.53 7.58 11.03
N ASN A 12 -4.50 6.68 12.01
CA ASN A 12 -4.72 7.01 13.43
C ASN A 12 -5.99 7.86 13.67
N GLU A 13 -7.10 7.47 13.03
CA GLU A 13 -8.41 8.15 13.11
C GLU A 13 -8.41 9.61 12.59
N GLN A 14 -7.36 10.02 11.88
CA GLN A 14 -7.23 11.34 11.28
C GLN A 14 -7.14 11.22 9.76
N ASP A 15 -7.83 12.12 9.04
CA ASP A 15 -7.66 12.25 7.60
C ASP A 15 -6.32 12.94 7.32
N VAL A 16 -5.37 12.17 6.80
CA VAL A 16 -3.99 12.61 6.58
C VAL A 16 -3.67 12.88 5.11
N GLY A 17 -4.56 12.51 4.19
CA GLY A 17 -4.35 12.71 2.76
C GLY A 17 -5.46 12.14 1.91
N VAL A 18 -5.11 11.76 0.68
CA VAL A 18 -6.04 11.13 -0.28
C VAL A 18 -5.66 9.68 -0.49
N SER A 19 -6.65 8.86 -0.83
CA SER A 19 -6.44 7.47 -1.17
C SER A 19 -7.24 7.04 -2.38
N ILE A 20 -6.77 5.97 -3.01
CA ILE A 20 -7.50 5.19 -4.01
C ILE A 20 -7.43 3.72 -3.63
N VAL A 21 -8.56 3.03 -3.78
CA VAL A 21 -8.65 1.57 -3.69
C VAL A 21 -9.15 1.00 -4.99
N ALA A 22 -8.55 -0.09 -5.43
CA ALA A 22 -9.06 -0.91 -6.53
C ALA A 22 -9.09 -2.39 -6.15
N ALA A 23 -10.26 -3.01 -6.22
CA ALA A 23 -10.46 -4.43 -5.95
C ALA A 23 -11.72 -4.97 -6.66
N PRO A 24 -11.82 -6.27 -6.98
CA PRO A 24 -13.05 -6.88 -7.48
C PRO A 24 -14.21 -6.74 -6.49
N ASN A 25 -13.91 -6.85 -5.19
CA ASN A 25 -14.81 -6.57 -4.08
C ASN A 25 -14.02 -5.90 -2.95
N ARG A 26 -14.36 -4.65 -2.61
CA ARG A 26 -13.62 -3.85 -1.62
C ARG A 26 -13.84 -4.31 -0.18
N GLU A 27 -15.06 -4.73 0.14
CA GLU A 27 -15.37 -5.26 1.47
C GLU A 27 -14.60 -6.56 1.71
N SER A 28 -14.55 -7.44 0.71
CA SER A 28 -13.76 -8.67 0.80
C SER A 28 -12.25 -8.43 0.77
N PHE A 29 -11.76 -7.40 0.07
CA PHE A 29 -10.34 -7.00 0.12
C PHE A 29 -9.90 -6.60 1.53
N TYR A 30 -10.72 -5.81 2.25
CA TYR A 30 -10.39 -5.39 3.61
C TYR A 30 -10.70 -6.44 4.68
N GLY A 31 -11.73 -7.25 4.47
CA GLY A 31 -12.20 -8.21 5.47
C GLY A 31 -11.59 -9.60 5.34
N THR A 32 -10.87 -9.91 4.26
CA THR A 32 -10.37 -11.26 3.96
C THR A 32 -9.05 -11.26 3.20
N TRP A 33 -8.35 -12.40 3.24
CA TRP A 33 -7.12 -12.64 2.48
C TRP A 33 -7.36 -13.32 1.11
N GLY A 34 -8.61 -13.49 0.70
CA GLY A 34 -8.98 -14.25 -0.52
C GLY A 34 -9.38 -13.38 -1.72
N THR A 35 -9.31 -12.05 -1.61
CA THR A 35 -9.72 -11.13 -2.68
C THR A 35 -8.57 -10.21 -3.06
N PRO A 36 -8.00 -10.30 -4.27
CA PRO A 36 -6.89 -9.44 -4.64
C PRO A 36 -7.34 -7.98 -4.72
N GLY A 37 -6.38 -7.07 -4.54
CA GLY A 37 -6.67 -5.65 -4.57
C GLY A 37 -5.49 -4.81 -4.14
N MET A 38 -5.69 -3.49 -4.25
CA MET A 38 -4.71 -2.50 -3.84
C MET A 38 -5.35 -1.35 -3.10
N PHE A 39 -4.59 -0.78 -2.18
CA PHE A 39 -4.77 0.55 -1.61
C PHE A 39 -3.54 1.40 -1.91
N PHE A 40 -3.74 2.67 -2.26
CA PHE A 40 -2.67 3.65 -2.36
C PHE A 40 -3.12 4.94 -1.68
N GLY A 41 -2.37 5.36 -0.67
CA GLY A 41 -2.52 6.64 0.02
C GLY A 41 -1.35 7.56 -0.28
N ALA A 42 -1.61 8.86 -0.43
CA ALA A 42 -0.59 9.88 -0.57
C ALA A 42 -0.89 11.04 0.39
N SER A 43 0.14 11.50 1.10
CA SER A 43 0.02 12.53 2.13
C SER A 43 1.21 13.49 2.11
N SER A 44 0.94 14.77 1.91
CA SER A 44 1.89 15.86 2.17
C SER A 44 2.02 16.13 3.67
N SER A 45 0.96 15.91 4.45
CA SER A 45 0.93 16.22 5.88
C SER A 45 1.84 15.29 6.70
N LEU A 46 2.01 14.03 6.29
CA LEU A 46 2.89 13.07 6.97
C LEU A 46 4.38 13.35 6.76
N VAL A 47 4.74 14.16 5.76
CA VAL A 47 6.13 14.57 5.53
C VAL A 47 6.64 15.34 6.75
N GLY A 48 7.76 14.89 7.32
CA GLY A 48 8.37 15.48 8.51
C GLY A 48 7.70 15.10 9.83
N GLN A 49 6.54 14.42 9.81
CA GLN A 49 5.93 13.82 11.00
C GLN A 49 6.35 12.37 11.22
N THR A 50 6.60 11.64 10.13
CA THR A 50 7.09 10.27 10.12
C THR A 50 8.07 10.07 8.98
N ASP A 51 8.73 8.90 8.95
CA ASP A 51 9.61 8.48 7.86
C ASP A 51 9.19 7.11 7.31
N ILE A 52 9.88 6.65 6.27
CA ILE A 52 9.57 5.41 5.56
C ILE A 52 9.62 4.18 6.49
N ASN A 53 10.63 4.09 7.36
CA ASN A 53 10.75 2.96 8.28
C ASN A 53 9.66 3.01 9.35
N THR A 54 9.47 4.18 9.95
CA THR A 54 8.47 4.39 11.01
C THR A 54 7.05 4.15 10.48
N MET A 55 6.76 4.52 9.22
CA MET A 55 5.49 4.21 8.57
C MET A 55 5.29 2.69 8.44
N LEU A 56 6.28 1.97 7.92
CA LEU A 56 6.18 0.51 7.80
C LEU A 56 6.08 -0.19 9.16
N ASP A 57 6.85 0.27 10.16
CA ASP A 57 6.81 -0.26 11.53
C ASP A 57 5.44 -0.03 12.21
N SER A 58 4.65 0.94 11.73
CA SER A 58 3.30 1.21 12.24
C SER A 58 2.22 0.29 11.67
N VAL A 59 2.56 -0.51 10.66
CA VAL A 59 1.64 -1.40 9.95
C VAL A 59 2.01 -2.85 10.25
N ASP A 60 1.25 -3.50 11.13
CA ASP A 60 1.49 -4.87 11.59
C ASP A 60 0.37 -5.82 11.15
N PHE A 61 0.73 -6.93 10.53
CA PHE A 61 -0.18 -8.01 10.12
C PHE A 61 0.18 -9.36 10.74
N SER A 62 1.07 -9.40 11.73
CA SER A 62 1.60 -10.62 12.35
C SER A 62 0.53 -11.51 12.99
N GLU A 63 -0.65 -10.98 13.33
CA GLU A 63 -1.78 -11.77 13.82
C GLU A 63 -2.37 -12.71 12.76
N SER A 64 -2.16 -12.40 11.48
CA SER A 64 -2.82 -13.09 10.36
C SER A 64 -1.88 -13.50 9.22
N CYS A 65 -0.64 -12.99 9.20
CA CYS A 65 0.37 -13.26 8.19
C CYS A 65 1.72 -13.56 8.84
N SER A 66 2.61 -14.20 8.08
CA SER A 66 4.03 -14.38 8.43
C SER A 66 4.87 -13.24 7.84
N TYR A 67 5.69 -12.60 8.66
CA TYR A 67 6.61 -11.58 8.19
C TYR A 67 7.79 -12.22 7.44
N SER A 68 8.01 -11.82 6.18
CA SER A 68 9.08 -12.36 5.33
C SER A 68 10.33 -11.48 5.35
N GLY A 69 10.17 -10.16 5.46
CA GLY A 69 11.29 -9.22 5.54
C GLY A 69 10.96 -7.85 4.97
N ARG A 70 11.94 -6.94 5.09
CA ARG A 70 11.94 -5.60 4.50
C ARG A 70 13.01 -5.50 3.44
N GLU A 71 12.65 -4.93 2.30
CA GLU A 71 13.55 -4.73 1.16
C GLU A 71 13.47 -3.30 0.64
N ALA A 72 14.51 -2.87 -0.09
CA ALA A 72 14.53 -1.57 -0.72
C ALA A 72 13.54 -1.50 -1.89
N TYR A 73 12.92 -0.33 -2.06
CA TYR A 73 12.02 0.00 -3.17
C TYR A 73 12.59 1.17 -3.98
N ASP A 74 12.62 1.02 -5.30
CA ASP A 74 12.97 2.07 -6.26
C ASP A 74 12.31 1.75 -7.61
N ASP A 75 11.41 2.61 -8.07
CA ASP A 75 10.75 2.51 -9.38
C ASP A 75 11.28 3.57 -10.39
N GLY A 76 12.32 4.31 -10.02
CA GLY A 76 12.90 5.43 -10.77
C GLY A 76 12.19 6.77 -10.56
N LEU A 77 10.98 6.80 -10.00
CA LEU A 77 10.22 8.00 -9.67
C LEU A 77 10.14 8.21 -8.15
N TYR A 78 9.94 7.13 -7.41
CA TYR A 78 9.81 7.08 -5.96
C TYR A 78 10.80 6.08 -5.38
N THR A 79 11.34 6.42 -4.22
CA THR A 79 12.25 5.57 -3.46
C THR A 79 11.67 5.27 -2.08
N GLY A 80 11.96 4.10 -1.55
CA GLY A 80 11.55 3.73 -0.21
C GLY A 80 11.87 2.29 0.15
N GLN A 81 10.95 1.64 0.85
CA GLN A 81 11.08 0.24 1.26
C GLN A 81 9.72 -0.44 1.21
N TYR A 82 9.73 -1.78 1.16
CA TYR A 82 8.54 -2.57 1.33
C TYR A 82 8.73 -3.69 2.34
N ASP A 83 7.67 -3.97 3.10
CA ASP A 83 7.53 -5.18 3.89
C ASP A 83 6.74 -6.22 3.11
N LEU A 84 7.25 -7.45 3.08
CA LEU A 84 6.55 -8.60 2.55
C LEU A 84 5.98 -9.45 3.68
N TRP A 85 4.68 -9.69 3.60
CA TRP A 85 3.94 -10.61 4.45
C TRP A 85 3.45 -11.78 3.60
N THR A 86 3.58 -13.01 4.10
CA THR A 86 3.17 -14.23 3.40
C THR A 86 2.23 -15.06 4.26
N ASP A 87 1.69 -16.13 3.69
CA ASP A 87 0.86 -17.11 4.38
C ASP A 87 -0.38 -16.49 5.05
N CYS A 88 -0.89 -15.40 4.47
CA CYS A 88 -1.92 -14.56 5.07
C CYS A 88 -3.26 -15.31 5.16
N GLY A 89 -3.87 -15.29 6.35
CA GLY A 89 -5.13 -15.99 6.63
C GLY A 89 -5.04 -17.51 6.54
N GLY A 90 -3.85 -18.09 6.64
CA GLY A 90 -3.62 -19.53 6.43
C GLY A 90 -3.75 -19.96 4.98
N THR A 91 -3.62 -19.02 4.04
CA THR A 91 -3.64 -19.26 2.58
C THR A 91 -2.26 -18.98 1.98
N ALA A 92 -2.07 -19.15 0.67
CA ALA A 92 -0.84 -18.76 -0.01
C ALA A 92 -0.74 -17.25 -0.33
N THR A 93 -1.73 -16.45 0.10
CA THR A 93 -1.79 -15.02 -0.19
C THR A 93 -0.56 -14.30 0.38
N SER A 94 0.04 -13.47 -0.48
CA SER A 94 1.09 -12.52 -0.10
C SER A 94 0.54 -11.11 -0.03
N PHE A 95 1.06 -10.32 0.90
CA PHE A 95 0.68 -8.93 1.11
C PHE A 95 1.91 -8.04 1.13
N PHE A 96 1.98 -7.11 0.17
CA PHE A 96 3.06 -6.15 0.04
C PHE A 96 2.63 -4.82 0.66
N VAL A 97 3.45 -4.26 1.54
CA VAL A 97 3.26 -2.93 2.13
C VAL A 97 4.45 -2.08 1.75
N ILE A 98 4.25 -1.08 0.90
CA ILE A 98 5.31 -0.23 0.35
C ILE A 98 5.14 1.17 0.93
N ALA A 99 6.16 1.69 1.61
CA ALA A 99 6.24 3.09 1.97
C ALA A 99 7.31 3.77 1.11
N MET A 100 6.94 4.87 0.46
CA MET A 100 7.82 5.54 -0.51
C MET A 100 7.55 7.04 -0.58
N GLY A 101 8.44 7.76 -1.24
CA GLY A 101 8.23 9.17 -1.59
C GLY A 101 9.14 9.61 -2.74
N PRO A 102 8.84 10.75 -3.36
CA PRO A 102 9.69 11.35 -4.38
C PRO A 102 10.96 11.96 -3.79
N ALA A 103 11.98 12.15 -4.63
CA ALA A 103 13.26 12.74 -4.21
C ALA A 103 13.15 14.16 -3.63
N ASP A 104 12.12 14.92 -4.04
CA ASP A 104 11.85 16.27 -3.53
C ASP A 104 11.09 16.26 -2.19
N GLN A 105 10.73 15.08 -1.68
CA GLN A 105 10.01 14.89 -0.42
C GLN A 105 8.65 15.62 -0.38
N SER A 106 8.01 15.80 -1.54
CA SER A 106 6.71 16.49 -1.63
C SER A 106 5.54 15.73 -0.98
N PHE A 107 5.67 14.41 -0.80
CA PHE A 107 4.69 13.59 -0.08
C PHE A 107 5.30 12.29 0.46
N LEU A 108 4.58 11.64 1.37
CA LEU A 108 4.77 10.25 1.75
C LEU A 108 3.61 9.41 1.21
N GLY A 109 3.95 8.31 0.56
CA GLY A 109 3.01 7.36 -0.01
C GLY A 109 3.03 6.02 0.72
N LEU A 110 1.86 5.38 0.80
CA LEU A 110 1.69 4.01 1.29
C LEU A 110 0.89 3.20 0.28
N VAL A 111 1.48 2.14 -0.25
CA VAL A 111 0.84 1.19 -1.16
C VAL A 111 0.68 -0.15 -0.46
N GLN A 112 -0.49 -0.75 -0.55
CA GLN A 112 -0.79 -2.06 0.01
C GLN A 112 -1.41 -2.94 -1.07
N ILE A 113 -0.88 -4.15 -1.28
CA ILE A 113 -1.30 -5.01 -2.39
C ILE A 113 -1.45 -6.45 -1.90
N GLN A 114 -2.65 -7.00 -2.12
CA GLN A 114 -2.97 -8.40 -1.84
C GLN A 114 -2.86 -9.24 -3.12
N VAL A 115 -1.89 -10.15 -3.15
CA VAL A 115 -1.62 -11.08 -4.24
C VAL A 115 -2.12 -12.46 -3.80
N VAL A 116 -3.22 -12.92 -4.41
CA VAL A 116 -3.90 -14.17 -3.99
C VAL A 116 -3.44 -15.35 -4.83
N ASP A 117 -3.11 -15.11 -6.11
CA ASP A 117 -2.56 -16.13 -7.00
C ASP A 117 -1.54 -15.53 -7.98
N ASP A 118 -0.82 -16.39 -8.72
CA ASP A 118 0.28 -15.97 -9.62
C ASP A 118 -0.13 -14.92 -10.66
N ARG A 119 -1.41 -14.87 -11.08
CA ARG A 119 -1.85 -13.87 -12.06
C ARG A 119 -1.89 -12.46 -11.48
N ASP A 120 -1.97 -12.35 -10.15
CA ASP A 120 -1.95 -11.08 -9.45
C ASP A 120 -0.54 -10.48 -9.39
N LEU A 121 0.52 -11.26 -9.67
CA LEU A 121 1.89 -10.75 -9.77
C LEU A 121 2.08 -9.81 -10.95
N GLU A 122 1.43 -10.09 -12.09
CA GLU A 122 1.41 -9.16 -13.22
C GLU A 122 0.66 -7.87 -12.84
N ALA A 123 -0.43 -7.99 -12.07
CA ALA A 123 -1.16 -6.82 -11.60
C ALA A 123 -0.31 -5.97 -10.63
N LEU A 124 0.43 -6.60 -9.72
CA LEU A 124 1.39 -5.95 -8.82
C LEU A 124 2.42 -5.13 -9.60
N ASP A 125 3.10 -5.73 -10.58
CA ASP A 125 4.09 -5.05 -11.41
C ASP A 125 3.49 -3.84 -12.13
N ARG A 126 2.28 -4.01 -12.68
CA ARG A 126 1.58 -2.92 -13.39
C ARG A 126 1.13 -1.80 -12.45
N ILE A 127 0.70 -2.12 -11.24
CA ILE A 127 0.35 -1.10 -10.24
C ILE A 127 1.59 -0.26 -9.93
N ILE A 128 2.70 -0.91 -9.56
CA ILE A 128 3.97 -0.28 -9.19
C ILE A 128 4.48 0.66 -10.31
N GLN A 129 4.46 0.20 -11.57
CA GLN A 129 4.97 0.99 -12.69
C GLN A 129 4.10 2.20 -13.09
N THR A 130 2.84 2.26 -12.65
CA THR A 130 1.87 3.23 -13.23
C THR A 130 1.27 4.21 -12.24
N PHE A 131 1.35 3.98 -10.93
CA PHE A 131 0.80 4.96 -10.00
C PHE A 131 1.68 6.23 -9.98
N GLN A 132 1.02 7.39 -10.04
CA GLN A 132 1.69 8.68 -9.96
C GLN A 132 0.80 9.64 -9.17
N VAL A 133 1.42 10.43 -8.30
CA VAL A 133 0.75 11.58 -7.67
C VAL A 133 0.98 12.79 -8.57
N VAL A 134 -0.10 13.27 -9.18
CA VAL A 134 -0.08 14.46 -10.03
C VAL A 134 -0.94 15.56 -9.43
N GLY A 135 -0.46 16.80 -9.49
CA GLY A 135 -1.14 17.96 -8.90
C GLY A 135 -0.81 18.16 -7.41
N THR A 136 -1.64 18.94 -6.72
CA THR A 136 -1.45 19.29 -5.31
C THR A 136 -2.27 18.37 -4.41
N LEU A 137 -1.64 17.82 -3.39
CA LEU A 137 -2.33 17.13 -2.30
C LEU A 137 -3.01 18.16 -1.37
N PRO A 138 -4.20 17.82 -0.81
CA PRO A 138 -4.91 18.67 0.14
C PRO A 138 -4.17 18.84 1.48
#